data_AF-A0A370H5D6-F1
#
_entry.id   AF-A0A370H5D6-F1
#
_cell.length_a   1.000
_cell.length_b   1.000
_cell.length_c   1.000
_cell.angle_alpha   90.00
_cell.angle_beta   90.00
_cell.angle_gamma   90.00
#
_symmetry.space_group_name_H-M   'P 1'
#
loop_
_entity.id
_entity.type
_entity.pdbx_description
1 polymer ?
#
loop_
_entity_poly.entity_id
_entity_poly.type
_entity_poly.pdbx_seq_one_letter_code
_entity_poly.pdbx_strand_id
1 'polypeptide(L)'
;MPTGGSKQVRAARKRKKRMARVTHDLTDAQWDALKASWGGCAYCGSPVTSLQKDCVQAISRGGRYTLGNVVPACGPCNASKCNAEVTGWLRRKKLDERSFLVRQYEIAAELTTRFA
;
A
#
# COMPACT_ATOMS: atom_id res chain seq x y z
N MET A 1 23.13 -11.55 -30.65
CA MET A 1 21.98 -10.66 -30.34
C MET A 1 21.64 -10.78 -28.86
N PRO A 2 21.60 -9.70 -28.06
CA PRO A 2 21.14 -9.82 -26.69
C PRO A 2 19.61 -9.87 -26.70
N THR A 3 19.03 -11.05 -26.48
CA THR A 3 17.57 -11.28 -26.39
C THR A 3 16.99 -11.01 -24.99
N GLY A 4 17.70 -10.26 -24.16
CA GLY A 4 17.27 -9.93 -22.79
C GLY A 4 16.79 -8.50 -22.69
N GLY A 5 15.47 -8.28 -22.65
CA GLY A 5 14.92 -6.96 -22.33
C GLY A 5 15.48 -6.41 -21.01
N SER A 6 15.61 -5.07 -20.91
CA SER A 6 16.25 -4.40 -19.77
C SER A 6 15.70 -4.86 -18.41
N LYS A 7 16.49 -4.71 -17.33
CA LYS A 7 16.08 -5.07 -15.96
C LYS A 7 14.70 -4.49 -15.59
N GLN A 8 14.41 -3.27 -16.06
CA GLN A 8 13.12 -2.60 -15.86
C GLN A 8 11.97 -3.31 -16.59
N VAL A 9 12.16 -3.68 -17.86
CA VAL A 9 11.17 -4.43 -18.65
C VAL A 9 10.83 -5.76 -17.97
N ARG A 10 11.85 -6.48 -17.48
CA ARG A 10 11.65 -7.74 -16.75
C ARG A 10 10.87 -7.53 -15.44
N ALA A 11 11.17 -6.46 -14.68
CA ALA A 11 10.45 -6.13 -13.46
C ALA A 11 8.97 -5.76 -13.73
N ALA A 12 8.71 -4.97 -14.76
CA ALA A 12 7.35 -4.60 -15.19
C ALA A 12 6.52 -5.83 -15.59
N ARG A 13 7.09 -6.75 -16.39
CA ARG A 13 6.44 -8.03 -16.74
C ARG A 13 6.11 -8.87 -15.51
N LYS A 14 7.05 -8.98 -14.56
CA LYS A 14 6.82 -9.71 -13.30
C LYS A 14 5.71 -9.07 -12.46
N ARG A 15 5.64 -7.74 -12.41
CA ARG A 15 4.55 -7.01 -11.72
C ARG A 15 3.21 -7.27 -12.40
N LYS A 16 3.12 -7.12 -13.73
CA LYS A 16 1.88 -7.40 -14.49
C LYS A 16 1.37 -8.82 -14.24
N LYS A 17 2.25 -9.82 -14.29
CA LYS A 17 1.89 -11.22 -14.00
C LYS A 17 1.36 -11.42 -12.57
N ARG A 18 1.91 -10.72 -11.58
CA ARG A 18 1.42 -10.80 -10.18
C ARG A 18 0.05 -10.16 -10.02
N MET A 19 -0.17 -8.98 -10.61
CA MET A 19 -1.47 -8.31 -10.62
C MET A 19 -2.56 -9.16 -11.28
N ALA A 20 -2.23 -9.84 -12.39
CA ALA A 20 -3.19 -10.66 -13.12
C ALA A 20 -3.53 -12.00 -12.43
N ARG A 21 -2.78 -12.42 -11.40
CA ARG A 21 -2.98 -13.70 -10.72
C ARG A 21 -4.04 -13.67 -9.63
N VAL A 22 -4.46 -12.47 -9.24
CA VAL A 22 -5.19 -12.24 -8.01
C VAL A 22 -6.26 -11.19 -8.27
N THR A 23 -7.48 -11.42 -7.77
CA THR A 23 -8.51 -10.39 -7.76
C THR A 23 -8.10 -9.25 -6.83
N HIS A 24 -8.22 -8.04 -7.34
CA HIS A 24 -8.02 -6.78 -6.64
C HIS A 24 -9.40 -6.15 -6.51
N ASP A 25 -9.92 -6.08 -5.30
CA ASP A 25 -11.31 -5.75 -4.97
C ASP A 25 -11.48 -4.34 -4.40
N LEU A 26 -10.39 -3.59 -4.24
CA LEU A 26 -10.46 -2.19 -3.79
C LEU A 26 -11.15 -1.31 -4.82
N THR A 27 -12.35 -0.85 -4.50
CA THR A 27 -13.13 0.10 -5.32
C THR A 27 -12.66 1.54 -5.13
N ASP A 28 -13.06 2.45 -6.03
CA ASP A 28 -12.72 3.87 -5.90
C ASP A 28 -13.42 4.52 -4.70
N ALA A 29 -14.66 4.12 -4.39
CA ALA A 29 -15.37 4.59 -3.20
C ALA A 29 -14.66 4.16 -1.89
N GLN A 30 -14.16 2.93 -1.84
CA GLN A 30 -13.36 2.44 -0.71
C GLN A 30 -12.03 3.20 -0.60
N TRP A 31 -11.41 3.52 -1.73
CA TRP A 31 -10.19 4.33 -1.75
C TRP A 31 -10.42 5.75 -1.24
N ASP A 32 -11.52 6.39 -1.63
CA ASP A 32 -11.87 7.72 -1.13
C ASP A 32 -12.16 7.68 0.38
N ALA A 33 -12.83 6.65 0.87
CA ALA A 33 -13.04 6.44 2.29
C ALA A 33 -11.71 6.24 3.05
N LEU A 34 -10.77 5.45 2.51
CA LEU A 34 -9.44 5.29 3.11
C LEU A 34 -8.69 6.62 3.21
N LYS A 35 -8.69 7.44 2.15
CA LYS A 35 -8.07 8.78 2.19
C LYS A 35 -8.71 9.65 3.27
N ALA A 36 -10.03 9.63 3.39
CA ALA A 36 -10.76 10.41 4.39
C ALA A 36 -10.45 9.94 5.83
N SER A 37 -10.50 8.63 6.11
CA SER A 37 -10.25 8.08 7.45
C SER A 37 -8.81 8.28 7.94
N TRP A 38 -7.85 8.32 7.02
CA TRP A 38 -6.45 8.60 7.35
C TRP A 38 -6.13 10.11 7.43
N GLY A 39 -6.84 10.95 6.68
CA GLY A 39 -6.62 12.41 6.68
C GLY A 39 -5.26 12.85 6.14
N GLY A 40 -4.50 11.97 5.50
CA GLY A 40 -3.14 12.23 5.01
C GLY A 40 -2.36 10.95 4.73
N CYS A 41 -1.03 11.08 4.66
CA CYS A 41 -0.15 9.93 4.54
C CYS A 41 -0.20 9.07 5.79
N ALA A 42 -0.54 7.79 5.64
CA ALA A 42 -0.64 6.82 6.74
C ALA A 42 0.67 6.62 7.52
N TYR A 43 1.81 7.02 6.95
CA TYR A 43 3.12 6.83 7.56
C TYR A 43 3.66 8.08 8.23
N CYS A 44 3.76 9.19 7.50
CA CYS A 44 4.36 10.43 8.02
C CYS A 44 3.32 11.47 8.46
N GLY A 45 2.03 11.22 8.28
CA GLY A 45 0.95 12.15 8.63
C GLY A 45 0.84 13.38 7.72
N SER A 46 1.67 13.49 6.68
CA SER A 46 1.66 14.66 5.80
C SER A 46 0.30 14.81 5.09
N PRO A 47 -0.32 16.01 5.10
CA PRO A 47 -1.64 16.27 4.51
C PRO A 47 -1.58 16.45 2.98
N VAL A 48 -0.58 15.87 2.31
CA VAL A 48 -0.41 16.00 0.86
C VAL A 48 -1.62 15.47 0.10
N THR A 49 -2.01 16.21 -0.95
CA THR A 49 -3.17 15.89 -1.79
C THR A 49 -2.91 14.72 -2.75
N SER A 50 -1.65 14.47 -3.13
CA SER A 50 -1.26 13.41 -4.07
C SER A 50 -0.91 12.09 -3.37
N LEU A 51 -1.92 11.48 -2.73
CA LEU A 51 -1.77 10.18 -2.05
C LEU A 51 -1.77 9.03 -3.06
N GLN A 52 -0.87 8.07 -2.86
CA GLN A 52 -0.74 6.85 -3.63
C GLN A 52 -1.28 5.66 -2.84
N LYS A 53 -1.82 4.66 -3.54
CA LYS A 53 -2.21 3.36 -2.97
C LYS A 53 -0.94 2.56 -2.65
N ASP A 54 -0.58 2.44 -1.38
CA ASP A 54 0.49 1.55 -0.94
C ASP A 54 -0.09 0.30 -0.26
N CYS A 55 0.55 -0.85 -0.46
CA CYS A 55 0.14 -2.11 0.17
C CYS A 55 0.98 -2.37 1.42
N VAL A 56 0.35 -2.46 2.59
CA VAL A 56 0.96 -2.81 3.88
C VAL A 56 1.79 -4.09 3.74
N GLN A 57 1.17 -5.17 3.24
CA GLN A 57 1.89 -6.32 2.70
C GLN A 57 2.15 -6.11 1.20
N ALA A 58 3.41 -6.06 0.79
CA ALA A 58 3.76 -5.86 -0.61
C ALA A 58 3.22 -7.00 -1.51
N ILE A 59 2.77 -6.66 -2.73
CA ILE A 59 2.29 -7.64 -3.73
C ILE A 59 3.34 -8.71 -4.04
N SER A 60 4.62 -8.34 -4.00
CA SER A 60 5.71 -9.30 -4.20
C SER A 60 5.81 -10.40 -3.15
N ARG A 61 5.14 -10.19 -2.00
CA ARG A 61 5.08 -11.05 -0.82
C ARG A 61 3.67 -11.60 -0.56
N GLY A 62 2.76 -11.50 -1.54
CA GLY A 62 1.41 -12.07 -1.45
C GLY A 62 0.29 -11.08 -1.10
N GLY A 63 0.62 -9.81 -0.85
CA GLY A 63 -0.40 -8.80 -0.59
C GLY A 63 -1.25 -8.45 -1.82
N ARG A 64 -2.43 -7.87 -1.55
CA ARG A 64 -3.48 -7.60 -2.55
C ARG A 64 -3.97 -6.16 -2.45
N TYR A 65 -4.68 -5.67 -3.47
CA TYR A 65 -5.35 -4.37 -3.37
C TYR A 65 -6.72 -4.61 -2.78
N THR A 66 -6.75 -4.70 -1.46
CA THR A 66 -7.95 -4.88 -0.64
C THR A 66 -8.03 -3.73 0.36
N LEU A 67 -9.24 -3.47 0.85
CA LEU A 67 -9.51 -2.43 1.84
C LEU A 67 -8.66 -2.60 3.12
N GLY A 68 -8.41 -3.84 3.56
CA GLY A 68 -7.58 -4.11 4.74
C GLY A 68 -6.06 -4.06 4.51
N ASN A 69 -5.59 -4.08 3.26
CA ASN A 69 -4.15 -4.10 2.96
C ASN A 69 -3.64 -2.80 2.32
N VAL A 70 -4.53 -1.94 1.79
CA VAL A 70 -4.13 -0.68 1.14
C VAL A 70 -4.23 0.48 2.10
N VAL A 71 -3.21 1.34 2.08
CA VAL A 71 -3.16 2.61 2.81
C VAL A 71 -2.78 3.77 1.88
N PRO A 72 -3.24 4.99 2.19
CA PRO A 72 -2.77 6.17 1.50
C PRO A 72 -1.35 6.54 1.94
N ALA A 73 -0.44 6.69 0.99
CA ALA A 73 0.95 7.06 1.26
C ALA A 73 1.40 8.18 0.33
N CYS A 74 2.22 9.10 0.84
CA CYS A 74 2.89 10.09 -0.01
C CYS A 74 3.97 9.43 -0.88
N GLY A 75 4.33 10.07 -2.00
CA GLY A 75 5.37 9.58 -2.91
C GLY A 75 6.69 9.20 -2.22
N PRO A 76 7.27 10.06 -1.35
CA PRO A 76 8.50 9.74 -0.63
C PRO A 76 8.40 8.51 0.28
N CYS A 77 7.32 8.37 1.04
CA CYS A 77 7.13 7.21 1.93
C CYS A 77 6.91 5.93 1.13
N ASN A 78 6.05 5.98 0.10
CA ASN A 78 5.78 4.83 -0.77
C ASN A 78 7.05 4.36 -1.48
N ALA A 79 7.84 5.28 -2.03
CA ALA A 79 9.12 4.97 -2.66
C ALA A 79 10.15 4.42 -1.66
N SER A 80 10.22 4.98 -0.45
CA SER A 80 11.12 4.51 0.60
C SER A 80 10.77 3.11 1.10
N LYS A 81 9.48 2.80 1.26
CA LYS A 81 9.01 1.48 1.68
C LYS A 81 9.21 0.45 0.57
N CYS A 82 8.85 0.80 -0.66
CA CYS A 82 8.95 -0.07 -1.82
C CYS A 82 8.31 -1.44 -1.55
N ASN A 83 9.09 -2.52 -1.57
CA ASN A 83 8.62 -3.88 -1.32
C ASN A 83 8.96 -4.40 0.08
N ALA A 84 9.52 -3.54 0.96
CA ALA A 84 9.84 -3.91 2.32
C ALA A 84 8.59 -4.31 3.10
N GLU A 85 8.78 -5.18 4.08
CA GLU A 85 7.75 -5.47 5.07
C GLU A 85 7.53 -4.22 5.94
N VAL A 86 6.27 -3.90 6.21
CA VAL A 86 5.87 -2.59 6.76
C VAL A 86 6.48 -2.35 8.14
N THR A 87 6.45 -3.34 9.03
CA THR A 87 6.90 -3.16 10.42
C THR A 87 8.42 -2.98 10.47
N GLY A 88 9.16 -3.78 9.71
CA GLY A 88 10.60 -3.64 9.56
C GLY A 88 11.01 -2.33 8.90
N TRP A 89 10.20 -1.78 7.99
CA TRP A 89 10.43 -0.45 7.43
C TRP A 89 10.10 0.68 8.41
N LEU A 90 8.99 0.59 9.14
CA LEU A 90 8.60 1.56 10.18
C LEU A 90 9.67 1.66 11.26
N ARG A 91 10.16 0.53 11.79
CA ARG A 91 11.26 0.47 12.75
C ARG A 91 12.53 1.15 12.21
N ARG A 92 12.90 0.88 10.96
CA ARG A 92 14.06 1.51 10.30
C ARG A 92 13.90 3.02 10.15
N LYS A 93 12.67 3.48 9.89
CA LYS A 93 12.32 4.91 9.77
C LYS A 93 12.10 5.58 11.13
N LYS A 94 12.15 4.83 12.24
CA LYS A 94 11.83 5.27 13.60
C LYS A 94 10.42 5.87 13.70
N LEU A 95 9.49 5.31 12.94
CA LEU A 95 8.07 5.64 13.02
C LEU A 95 7.40 4.72 14.06
N ASP A 96 6.30 5.19 14.64
CA ASP A 96 5.54 4.43 15.64
C ASP A 96 4.76 3.28 14.99
N GLU A 97 5.35 2.10 15.05
CA GLU A 97 4.76 0.86 14.53
C GLU A 97 3.44 0.50 15.22
N ARG A 98 3.37 0.65 16.55
CA ARG A 98 2.19 0.23 17.31
C ARG A 98 1.00 1.10 16.94
N SER A 99 1.19 2.41 16.95
CA SER A 99 0.14 3.37 16.59
C SER A 99 -0.33 3.15 15.15
N PHE A 100 0.59 2.87 14.21
CA PHE A 100 0.23 2.53 12.83
C PHE A 100 -0.64 1.27 12.75
N LEU A 101 -0.24 0.17 13.39
CA LEU A 101 -0.95 -1.11 13.31
C LEU A 101 -2.34 -1.04 13.93
N VAL A 102 -2.46 -0.37 15.08
CA VAL A 102 -3.76 -0.15 15.74
C VAL A 102 -4.66 0.68 14.83
N ARG A 103 -4.17 1.81 14.30
CA ARG A 103 -4.95 2.68 13.41
C ARG A 103 -5.37 1.97 12.12
N GLN A 104 -4.48 1.17 11.53
CA GLN A 104 -4.78 0.36 10.36
C GLN A 104 -5.92 -0.63 10.64
N TYR A 105 -5.89 -1.30 11.78
CA TYR A 105 -6.92 -2.25 12.19
C TYR A 105 -8.27 -1.55 12.40
N GLU A 106 -8.29 -0.44 13.14
CA GLU A 106 -9.50 0.34 13.39
C GLU A 106 -10.18 0.80 12.10
N ILE A 107 -9.42 1.45 11.22
CA ILE A 107 -9.94 1.93 9.93
C ILE A 107 -10.41 0.76 9.06
N ALA A 108 -9.64 -0.33 9.00
CA ALA A 108 -10.04 -1.49 8.21
C ALA A 108 -11.34 -2.12 8.73
N ALA A 109 -11.51 -2.25 10.05
CA ALA A 109 -12.72 -2.78 10.66
C ALA A 109 -13.94 -1.87 10.42
N GLU A 110 -13.77 -0.56 10.61
CA GLU A 110 -14.81 0.44 10.35
C GLU A 110 -15.27 0.40 8.88
N LEU A 111 -14.31 0.48 7.95
CA LEU A 111 -14.63 0.53 6.53
C LEU A 111 -15.14 -0.82 6.00
N THR A 112 -14.69 -1.96 6.54
CA THR A 112 -15.28 -3.26 6.22
C THR A 112 -16.75 -3.29 6.62
N THR A 113 -17.09 -2.78 7.80
CA THR A 113 -18.50 -2.71 8.26
C THR A 113 -19.33 -1.77 7.38
N ARG A 114 -18.77 -0.64 6.97
CA ARG A 114 -19.44 0.35 6.13
C ARG A 114 -19.76 -0.14 4.71
N PHE A 115 -18.90 -0.99 4.14
CA PHE A 115 -19.01 -1.50 2.77
C PHE A 115 -19.42 -2.98 2.70
N ALA A 116 -19.86 -3.56 3.82
CA ALA A 116 -20.37 -4.94 3.91
C ALA A 116 -21.73 -5.10 3.21
#